data_AF-A0A1A8AQH3-F1
#
_entry.id   AF-A0A1A8AQH3-F1
#
_cell.length_a   1.000
_cell.length_b   1.000
_cell.length_c   1.000
_cell.angle_alpha   90.00
_cell.angle_beta   90.00
_cell.angle_gamma   90.00
#
_symmetry.space_group_name_H-M   'P 1'
#
loop_
_entity.id
_entity.type
_entity.pdbx_description
1 polymer ?
#
loop_
_entity_poly.entity_id
_entity_poly.type
_entity_poly.pdbx_seq_one_letter_code
_entity_poly.pdbx_strand_id
1 'polypeptide(L)' 'GSGGVGKSALTLQFMYDEFVEDYEPTKADSYRKKVVLDGEDVQIDILDTAGQEDYAAIRDNYFRSGEGFLLVFSITEHES' A
#
# COMPACT_ATOMS: atom_id res chain seq x y z
N GLY A 1 -2.68 4.36 7.08
CA GLY A 1 -4.11 4.02 7.10
C GLY A 1 -4.31 2.81 7.97
N SER A 2 -5.43 2.77 8.67
CA SER A 2 -5.83 1.70 9.60
C SER A 2 -5.94 0.33 8.93
N GLY A 3 -6.09 -0.75 9.70
CA GLY A 3 -6.42 -2.08 9.16
C GLY A 3 -7.74 -2.05 8.38
N GLY A 4 -7.93 -2.94 7.39
CA GLY A 4 -9.22 -3.05 6.69
C GLY A 4 -9.61 -1.92 5.70
N VAL A 5 -8.89 -0.79 5.67
CA VAL A 5 -9.24 0.36 4.79
C VAL A 5 -9.00 0.15 3.28
N GLY A 6 -8.55 -1.03 2.85
CA GLY A 6 -8.34 -1.36 1.43
C GLY A 6 -6.95 -1.04 0.85
N LYS A 7 -5.92 -0.83 1.67
CA LYS A 7 -4.52 -0.61 1.19
C LYS A 7 -4.04 -1.71 0.25
N SER A 8 -4.23 -2.96 0.66
CA SER A 8 -3.84 -4.15 -0.09
C SER A 8 -4.67 -4.30 -1.35
N ALA A 9 -5.99 -4.08 -1.27
CA ALA A 9 -6.88 -4.11 -2.43
C ALA A 9 -6.48 -3.08 -3.50
N LEU A 10 -6.15 -1.84 -3.11
CA LEU A 10 -5.65 -0.80 -4.03
C LEU A 10 -4.32 -1.20 -4.66
N THR A 11 -3.41 -1.76 -3.85
CA THR A 11 -2.08 -2.21 -4.31
C THR A 11 -2.22 -3.33 -5.32
N LEU A 12 -2.95 -4.40 -5.00
CA LEU A 12 -3.12 -5.56 -5.86
C LEU A 12 -3.89 -5.23 -7.14
N GLN A 13 -4.94 -4.38 -7.05
CA GLN A 13 -5.64 -3.88 -8.24
C GLN A 13 -4.67 -3.13 -9.16
N PHE A 14 -3.84 -2.24 -8.62
CA PHE A 14 -2.84 -1.55 -9.43
C PHE A 14 -1.81 -2.50 -10.02
N MET A 15 -1.40 -3.54 -9.29
CA MET A 15 -0.37 -4.48 -9.73
C MET A 15 -0.88 -5.41 -10.84
N TYR A 16 -2.04 -6.04 -10.62
CA TYR A 16 -2.52 -7.20 -11.37
C TYR A 16 -3.83 -6.97 -12.14
N ASP A 17 -4.46 -5.81 -11.98
CA ASP A 17 -5.79 -5.50 -12.56
C ASP A 17 -6.89 -6.47 -12.07
N GLU A 18 -6.73 -6.98 -10.85
CA GLU A 18 -7.67 -7.90 -10.19
C GLU A 18 -8.06 -7.40 -8.79
N PHE A 19 -9.33 -7.54 -8.46
CA PHE A 19 -9.87 -7.19 -7.15
C PHE A 19 -9.92 -8.43 -6.25
N VAL A 20 -9.25 -8.36 -5.11
CA VAL A 20 -9.28 -9.43 -4.12
C VAL A 20 -10.47 -9.22 -3.18
N GLU A 21 -11.40 -10.16 -3.18
CA GLU A 21 -12.60 -10.12 -2.32
C GLU A 21 -12.31 -10.58 -0.89
N ASP A 22 -11.36 -11.49 -0.72
CA ASP A 22 -11.00 -12.04 0.60
C ASP A 22 -10.00 -11.14 1.34
N TYR A 23 -10.29 -10.84 2.60
CA TYR A 23 -9.39 -10.07 3.45
C TYR A 23 -8.43 -10.98 4.22
N GLU A 24 -7.15 -10.97 3.83
CA GLU A 24 -6.05 -11.46 4.66
C GLU A 24 -5.22 -10.27 5.20
N PRO A 25 -4.99 -10.15 6.52
CA PRO A 25 -4.14 -9.09 7.06
C PRO A 25 -2.70 -9.17 6.56
N THR A 26 -2.26 -8.16 5.80
CA THR A 26 -0.85 -8.03 5.37
C THR A 26 0.08 -7.78 6.54
N LYS A 27 1.28 -8.40 6.52
CA LYS A 27 2.39 -8.09 7.43
C LYS A 27 3.21 -6.91 6.90
N ALA A 28 3.89 -7.12 5.77
CA ALA A 28 4.49 -6.09 4.93
C ALA A 28 4.91 -6.76 3.62
N ASP A 29 4.40 -6.29 2.49
CA ASP A 29 4.69 -6.86 1.17
C ASP A 29 5.24 -5.80 0.23
N SER A 30 6.23 -6.18 -0.59
CA SER A 30 6.87 -5.29 -1.55
C SER A 30 6.54 -5.73 -2.97
N TYR A 31 6.05 -4.79 -3.76
CA TYR A 31 5.66 -4.97 -5.15
C TYR A 31 6.44 -4.01 -6.05
N ARG A 32 6.68 -4.42 -7.29
CA ARG A 32 7.40 -3.62 -8.28
C ARG A 32 6.72 -3.69 -9.62
N LYS A 33 6.36 -2.54 -10.18
CA LYS A 33 5.70 -2.43 -11.49
C LYS A 33 6.41 -1.39 -12.35
N LYS A 34 6.67 -1.75 -13.61
CA LYS A 34 7.09 -0.78 -14.62
C LYS A 34 5.84 -0.18 -15.26
N VAL A 35 5.83 1.14 -15.40
CA VAL A 35 4.75 1.90 -16.03
C VAL A 35 5.34 2.97 -16.94
N VAL A 36 4.59 3.39 -17.94
CA VAL A 36 4.92 4.58 -18.73
C VAL A 36 4.18 5.77 -18.13
N LEU A 37 4.90 6.77 -17.64
CA LEU A 37 4.35 8.02 -17.11
C LEU A 37 4.94 9.18 -17.90
N ASP A 38 4.07 10.01 -18.47
CA ASP A 38 4.45 11.17 -19.30
C ASP A 38 5.43 10.84 -20.44
N GLY A 39 5.34 9.61 -20.98
CA GLY A 39 6.20 9.12 -22.07
C GLY A 39 7.50 8.47 -21.62
N GLU A 40 7.79 8.44 -20.31
CA GLU A 40 9.01 7.86 -19.75
C GLU A 40 8.71 6.53 -19.03
N ASP A 41 9.63 5.56 -19.16
CA ASP A 41 9.57 4.29 -18.42
C ASP A 41 9.98 4.53 -16.96
N VAL A 42 9.04 4.33 -16.04
CA VAL A 42 9.23 4.49 -14.60
C VAL A 42 9.03 3.16 -13.89
N GLN A 43 9.92 2.85 -12.95
CA GLN A 43 9.75 1.71 -12.05
C GLN A 43 9.16 2.20 -10.73
N ILE A 44 7.97 1.71 -10.39
CA ILE A 44 7.30 2.01 -9.13
C ILE A 44 7.53 0.83 -8.19
N ASP A 45 8.11 1.13 -7.03
CA ASP A 45 8.23 0.22 -5.90
C ASP A 45 7.16 0.57 -4.86
N ILE A 46 6.22 -0.35 -4.64
CA ILE A 46 5.13 -0.19 -3.67
C ILE A 46 5.41 -1.08 -2.48
N LEU A 47 5.33 -0.49 -1.29
CA LEU A 47 5.34 -1.22 -0.03
C LEU A 47 3.94 -1.18 0.56
N ASP A 48 3.25 -2.33 0.57
CA ASP A 48 1.99 -2.50 1.31
C ASP A 48 2.32 -2.86 2.75
N THR A 49 1.82 -2.06 3.70
CA THR A 49 2.15 -2.18 5.12
C THR A 49 0.96 -2.68 5.92
N ALA A 50 1.21 -3.50 6.95
CA ALA A 50 0.19 -3.79 7.96
C ALA A 50 -0.48 -2.51 8.48
N GLY A 51 -1.80 -2.59 8.69
CA GLY A 51 -2.57 -1.54 9.35
C GLY A 51 -2.53 -1.58 10.88
N GLN A 52 -1.73 -2.48 11.47
CA GLN A 52 -1.61 -2.65 12.93
C GLN A 52 -0.37 -1.91 13.45
N GLU A 53 -0.55 -1.20 14.56
CA GLU A 53 0.42 -0.29 15.19
C GLU A 53 1.68 -0.98 15.73
N ASP A 54 1.72 -2.33 15.75
CA ASP A 54 2.76 -3.15 16.36
C ASP A 54 4.14 -3.09 15.66
N TYR A 55 4.26 -2.34 14.56
CA TYR A 55 5.50 -2.23 13.77
C TYR A 55 6.10 -0.81 13.71
N ALA A 56 5.92 -0.02 14.78
CA ALA A 56 6.47 1.33 14.87
C ALA A 56 7.97 1.43 14.54
N ALA A 57 8.79 0.46 14.95
CA ALA A 57 10.23 0.46 14.69
C ALA A 57 10.60 0.20 13.21
N ILE A 58 9.76 -0.51 12.45
CA ILE A 58 10.00 -0.75 11.02
C ILE A 58 9.51 0.44 10.19
N ARG A 59 8.48 1.13 10.68
CA ARG A 59 7.89 2.33 10.07
C ARG A 59 8.91 3.43 9.82
N ASP A 60 9.84 3.65 10.76
CA ASP A 60 10.89 4.67 10.63
C ASP A 60 11.85 4.42 9.47
N ASN A 61 12.15 3.15 9.16
CA ASN A 61 13.02 2.82 8.03
C ASN A 61 12.29 3.07 6.70
N TYR A 62 11.01 2.71 6.61
CA TYR A 62 10.21 2.96 5.41
C TYR A 62 9.98 4.45 5.16
N PHE A 63 9.79 5.25 6.22
CA PHE A 63 9.63 6.70 6.09
C PHE A 63 10.89 7.38 5.53
N ARG A 64 12.08 6.85 5.84
CA ARG A 64 13.35 7.41 5.35
C ARG A 64 13.65 7.03 3.90
N SER A 65 13.15 5.89 3.43
CA SER A 65 13.39 5.40 2.07
C SER A 65 12.26 5.72 1.09
N GLY A 66 11.06 6.04 1.57
CA GLY A 66 9.90 6.31 0.73
C GLY A 66 9.98 7.68 0.04
N GLU A 67 9.81 7.68 -1.27
CA GLU A 67 9.75 8.92 -2.07
C GLU A 67 8.35 9.58 -2.03
N GLY A 68 7.32 8.83 -1.61
CA GLY A 68 5.96 9.30 -1.46
C GLY A 68 5.11 8.37 -0.58
N PHE A 69 3.99 8.89 -0.07
CA PHE A 69 3.11 8.15 0.85
C PHE A 69 1.64 8.29 0.43
N LEU A 70 0.92 7.17 0.43
CA LEU A 70 -0.53 7.13 0.27
C LEU A 70 -1.19 6.90 1.64
N LEU A 71 -1.91 7.91 2.14
CA LEU A 71 -2.72 7.77 3.34
C LEU A 71 -4.15 7.37 2.95
N VAL A 72 -4.46 6.09 3.15
CA VAL A 72 -5.75 5.50 2.83
C VAL A 72 -6.62 5.42 4.09
N PHE A 73 -7.89 5.79 3.96
CA PHE A 73 -8.96 5.63 4.96
C PHE A 73 -10.23 5.13 4.26
N SER A 74 -11.16 4.55 5.02
CA SER A 74 -12.43 4.08 4.48
C SER A 74 -13.53 5.11 4.74
N ILE A 75 -14.26 5.51 3.69
CA ILE A 75 -15.43 6.39 3.83
C ILE A 75 -16.60 5.72 4.56
N THR A 76 -16.61 4.39 4.66
CA THR A 76 -17.63 3.63 5.40
C THR A 76 -17.28 3.45 6.88
N GLU A 77 -16.08 3.85 7.29
CA GLU A 77 -15.59 3.75 8.66
C GLU A 77 -15.02 5.09 9.11
N HIS A 78 -15.86 5.88 9.77
CA HIS A 78 -15.53 7.26 10.17
C HIS A 78 -14.35 7.35 11.16
N GLU A 79 -14.01 6.26 11.84
CA GLU A 79 -12.90 6.17 12.79
C GLU A 79 -11.56 5.76 12.14
N SER A 80 -11.54 5.52 10.81
CA SER A 80 -10.39 4.96 10.09
C SER A 80 -9.27 5.92 9.73
#